data_AF-A0A6J1PMH4-F1
#
_entry.id   AF-A0A6J1PMH4-F1
#
_cell.length_a   1.000
_cell.length_b   1.000
_cell.length_c   1.000
_cell.angle_alpha   90.00
_cell.angle_beta   90.00
_cell.angle_gamma   90.00
#
_symmetry.space_group_name_H-M   'P 1'
#
loop_
_entity.id
_entity.type
_entity.pdbx_description
1 polymer ?
#
loop_
_entity_poly.entity_id
_entity_poly.type
_entity_poly.pdbx_seq_one_letter_code
_entity_poly.pdbx_strand_id
1 'polypeptide(L)'
;VGTKSDLRSDVRLMLQLARYGQAPITTIQGHQLAHRLGAVNYVETSALTQHDLKEAFDQAIVSALNTRRGGANLLYRRRKPPPLWRRWLCCWERPSSSET
;
A
#
# COMPACT_ATOMS: atom_id res chain seq x y z
N VAL A 1 -4.86 -5.30 -5.25
CA VAL A 1 -5.39 -5.94 -6.47
C VAL A 1 -6.40 -5.00 -7.09
N GLY A 2 -6.19 -4.57 -8.33
CA GLY A 2 -7.22 -3.86 -9.11
C GLY A 2 -8.11 -4.90 -9.80
N THR A 3 -9.43 -4.76 -9.74
CA THR A 3 -10.37 -5.73 -10.31
C THR A 3 -11.19 -5.11 -11.42
N LYS A 4 -11.83 -5.96 -12.24
CA LYS A 4 -12.66 -5.55 -13.38
C LYS A 4 -11.88 -4.72 -14.40
N SER A 5 -10.61 -5.10 -14.66
CA SER A 5 -9.74 -4.38 -15.61
C SER A 5 -10.30 -4.37 -17.03
N ASP A 6 -11.12 -5.36 -17.39
CA ASP A 6 -11.86 -5.44 -18.65
C ASP A 6 -12.79 -4.23 -18.90
N LEU A 7 -13.30 -3.62 -17.84
CA LEU A 7 -14.20 -2.47 -17.96
C LEU A 7 -13.48 -1.14 -18.22
N ARG A 8 -12.13 -1.12 -18.23
CA ARG A 8 -11.36 0.12 -18.41
C ARG A 8 -11.59 0.74 -19.80
N SER A 9 -11.81 -0.08 -20.82
CA SER A 9 -12.09 0.36 -22.19
C SER A 9 -13.58 0.29 -22.56
N ASP A 10 -14.47 0.01 -21.60
CA ASP A 10 -15.92 0.01 -21.84
C ASP A 10 -16.42 1.45 -21.98
N VAL A 11 -16.81 1.80 -23.20
CA VAL A 11 -17.29 3.14 -23.56
C VAL A 11 -18.54 3.53 -22.77
N ARG A 12 -19.45 2.58 -22.51
CA ARG A 12 -20.70 2.86 -21.77
C ARG A 12 -20.39 3.19 -20.32
N LEU A 13 -19.48 2.43 -19.70
CA LEU A 13 -19.04 2.71 -18.33
C LEU A 13 -18.28 4.04 -18.25
N MET A 14 -17.38 4.32 -19.20
CA MET A 14 -16.66 5.59 -19.27
C MET A 14 -17.62 6.78 -19.34
N LEU A 15 -18.63 6.72 -20.20
CA LEU A 15 -19.66 7.77 -20.27
C LEU A 15 -20.43 7.92 -18.96
N GLN A 16 -20.76 6.81 -18.29
CA GLN A 16 -21.44 6.86 -17.00
C GLN A 16 -20.56 7.51 -15.92
N LEU A 17 -19.27 7.17 -15.83
CA LEU A 17 -18.33 7.77 -14.89
C LEU A 17 -18.11 9.27 -15.17
N ALA A 18 -18.03 9.65 -16.45
CA ALA A 18 -17.86 11.03 -16.87
C ALA A 18 -19.02 11.93 -16.39
N ARG A 19 -20.26 11.41 -16.29
CA ARG A 19 -21.40 12.15 -15.71
C ARG A 19 -21.19 12.56 -14.25
N TYR A 20 -20.30 11.89 -13.53
CA TYR A 20 -19.91 12.20 -12.15
C TYR A 20 -18.52 12.85 -12.06
N GLY A 21 -17.93 13.26 -13.19
CA GLY A 21 -16.57 13.81 -13.22
C GLY A 21 -15.48 12.79 -12.87
N GLN A 22 -15.76 11.50 -13.06
CA GLN A 22 -14.84 10.41 -12.76
C GLN A 22 -14.28 9.76 -14.02
N ALA A 23 -13.16 9.05 -13.86
CA ALA A 23 -12.54 8.24 -14.90
C ALA A 23 -12.06 6.90 -14.30
N PRO A 24 -11.93 5.84 -15.12
CA PRO A 24 -11.32 4.59 -14.68
C PRO A 24 -9.90 4.79 -14.13
N ILE A 25 -9.52 3.99 -13.13
CA ILE A 25 -8.17 4.03 -12.57
C ILE A 25 -7.17 3.48 -13.61
N THR A 26 -6.11 4.24 -13.86
CA THR A 26 -5.01 3.81 -14.73
C THR A 26 -4.08 2.85 -14.01
N THR A 27 -3.42 1.98 -14.76
CA THR A 27 -2.45 1.02 -14.21
C THR A 27 -1.33 1.74 -13.44
N ILE A 28 -0.87 2.89 -13.94
CA ILE A 28 0.15 3.73 -13.28
C ILE A 28 -0.35 4.23 -11.91
N GLN A 29 -1.58 4.74 -11.83
CA GLN A 29 -2.17 5.19 -10.56
C GLN A 29 -2.28 4.04 -9.55
N GLY A 30 -2.64 2.83 -10.02
CA GLY A 30 -2.68 1.62 -9.20
C GLY A 30 -1.31 1.27 -8.61
N HIS A 31 -0.26 1.26 -9.43
CA HIS A 31 1.11 1.02 -8.97
C HIS A 31 1.59 2.10 -7.99
N GLN A 32 1.35 3.38 -8.29
CA GLN A 32 1.72 4.48 -7.41
C GLN A 32 1.05 4.37 -6.04
N LEU A 33 -0.24 3.99 -6.00
CA LEU A 33 -0.95 3.77 -4.74
C LEU A 33 -0.35 2.59 -3.96
N ALA A 34 -0.07 1.46 -4.62
CA ALA A 34 0.53 0.30 -3.98
C ALA A 34 1.90 0.61 -3.37
N HIS A 35 2.74 1.35 -4.09
CA HIS A 35 4.02 1.83 -3.59
C HIS A 35 3.84 2.73 -2.35
N ARG A 36 2.93 3.71 -2.39
CA ARG A 36 2.66 4.61 -1.25
C ARG A 36 2.18 3.86 0.00
N LEU A 37 1.43 2.78 -0.17
CA LEU A 37 0.95 1.94 0.94
C LEU A 37 2.02 0.95 1.46
N GLY A 38 3.17 0.83 0.78
CA GLY A 38 4.17 -0.18 1.08
C GLY A 38 3.64 -1.60 0.86
N ALA A 39 2.79 -1.79 -0.14
CA ALA A 39 2.37 -3.10 -0.60
C ALA A 39 3.51 -3.80 -1.34
N VAL A 40 3.54 -5.14 -1.29
CA VAL A 40 4.60 -5.94 -1.94
C VAL A 40 4.50 -5.85 -3.47
N ASN A 41 3.28 -5.87 -4.01
CA ASN A 41 3.04 -5.80 -5.45
C ASN A 41 1.61 -5.26 -5.74
N TYR A 42 1.38 -4.84 -6.99
CA TYR A 42 0.08 -4.51 -7.55
C TYR A 42 -0.16 -5.34 -8.81
N VAL A 43 -1.34 -5.95 -8.89
CA VAL A 43 -1.80 -6.75 -10.04
C VAL A 43 -3.22 -6.31 -10.37
N GLU A 44 -3.52 -6.19 -11.66
CA GLU A 44 -4.86 -5.90 -12.19
C GLU A 44 -5.46 -7.16 -12.79
N THR A 45 -6.71 -7.46 -12.47
CA THR A 45 -7.36 -8.70 -12.91
C THR A 45 -8.72 -8.46 -13.51
N SER A 46 -9.11 -9.36 -14.42
CA SER A 46 -10.49 -9.51 -14.87
C SER A 46 -10.97 -10.92 -14.60
N ALA A 47 -12.02 -11.05 -13.80
CA ALA A 47 -12.69 -12.31 -13.61
C ALA A 47 -13.47 -12.76 -14.86
N LEU A 48 -13.97 -11.79 -15.64
CA LEU A 48 -14.76 -12.04 -16.83
C LEU A 48 -13.91 -12.65 -17.96
N THR A 49 -12.74 -12.06 -18.22
CA THR A 49 -11.83 -12.53 -19.28
C THR A 49 -10.74 -13.47 -18.76
N GLN A 50 -10.76 -13.77 -17.46
CA GLN A 50 -9.74 -14.55 -16.76
C GLN A 50 -8.32 -13.96 -16.82
N HIS A 51 -8.20 -12.68 -17.18
CA HIS A 51 -6.93 -11.96 -17.25
C HIS A 51 -6.28 -11.85 -15.86
N ASP A 52 -5.03 -12.29 -15.75
CA ASP A 52 -4.15 -12.20 -14.57
C ASP A 52 -4.71 -12.76 -13.25
N LEU A 53 -5.76 -13.60 -13.31
CA LEU A 53 -6.28 -14.25 -12.10
C LEU A 53 -5.24 -15.15 -11.45
N LYS A 54 -4.58 -16.01 -12.25
CA LYS A 54 -3.53 -16.90 -11.74
C LYS A 54 -2.37 -16.11 -11.14
N GLU A 55 -1.91 -15.08 -11.84
CA GLU A 55 -0.80 -14.23 -11.40
C GLU A 55 -1.11 -13.56 -10.05
N ALA A 56 -2.32 -13.05 -9.85
CA ALA A 56 -2.71 -12.45 -8.58
C ALA A 56 -2.61 -13.43 -7.40
N PHE A 57 -2.98 -14.69 -7.60
CA PHE A 57 -2.84 -15.74 -6.57
C PHE A 57 -1.39 -16.20 -6.40
N ASP A 58 -0.63 -16.39 -7.48
CA ASP A 58 0.78 -16.77 -7.43
C ASP A 58 1.61 -15.72 -6.67
N GLN A 59 1.39 -14.43 -6.95
CA GLN A 59 2.06 -13.32 -6.26
C GLN A 59 1.72 -13.28 -4.77
N ALA A 60 0.49 -13.60 -4.39
CA ALA A 60 0.10 -13.69 -2.97
C ALA A 60 0.84 -14.85 -2.26
N ILE A 61 0.91 -16.02 -2.89
CA ILE A 61 1.62 -17.19 -2.36
C ILE A 61 3.12 -16.89 -2.21
N VAL A 62 3.76 -16.36 -3.25
CA VAL A 62 5.18 -15.99 -3.25
C VAL A 62 5.46 -14.94 -2.16
N SER A 63 4.63 -13.90 -2.06
CA SER A 63 4.77 -12.85 -1.04
C SER A 63 4.67 -13.42 0.38
N ALA A 64 3.75 -14.35 0.62
CA ALA A 64 3.58 -15.01 1.91
C ALA A 64 4.79 -15.90 2.28
N LEU A 65 5.35 -16.63 1.30
CA LEU A 65 6.54 -17.46 1.50
C LEU A 65 7.80 -16.61 1.76
N ASN A 66 7.97 -15.50 1.03
CA ASN A 66 9.09 -14.59 1.21
C ASN A 66 9.05 -13.90 2.59
N THR A 67 7.85 -13.56 3.06
CA THR A 67 7.67 -12.99 4.42
C THR A 67 8.10 -13.98 5.50
N ARG A 68 7.82 -15.29 5.33
CA ARG A 68 8.22 -16.33 6.30
C ARG A 68 9.73 -16.57 6.32
N ARG A 69 10.40 -16.50 5.18
CA ARG A 69 11.86 -16.69 5.07
C ARG A 69 12.66 -15.50 5.64
N GLY A 70 12.09 -14.28 5.66
CA GLY A 70 12.67 -13.09 6.32
C GLY A 70 12.05 -12.76 7.69
N GLY A 71 11.26 -13.67 8.25
CA GLY A 71 10.16 -13.42 9.21
C GLY A 71 10.49 -13.10 10.66
N ALA A 72 11.71 -12.67 11.01
CA ALA A 72 11.99 -12.06 12.31
C ALA A 72 12.11 -10.53 12.26
N ASN A 73 12.48 -9.94 11.11
CA ASN A 73 12.87 -8.52 11.07
C ASN A 73 11.77 -7.54 10.63
N LEU A 74 10.79 -7.94 9.81
CA LEU A 74 9.80 -6.98 9.27
C LEU A 74 8.63 -6.70 10.24
N LEU A 75 8.15 -7.71 10.97
CA LEU A 75 7.15 -7.52 12.04
C LEU A 75 7.75 -6.75 13.22
N TYR A 76 9.05 -6.92 13.48
CA TYR A 76 9.81 -6.18 14.49
C TYR A 76 9.96 -4.69 14.14
N ARG A 77 10.13 -4.35 12.85
CA ARG A 77 10.38 -2.97 12.41
C ARG A 77 9.12 -2.11 12.31
N ARG A 78 7.93 -2.69 12.14
CA ARG A 78 6.68 -1.91 11.95
C ARG A 78 5.99 -1.49 13.24
N ARG A 79 6.32 -2.07 14.40
CA ARG A 79 5.67 -1.72 15.69
C ARG A 79 6.55 -1.91 16.93
N LYS A 80 7.83 -1.50 16.89
CA LYS A 80 8.45 -1.15 18.17
C LYS A 80 8.00 0.25 18.55
N PRO A 81 7.11 0.44 19.56
CA PRO A 81 6.98 1.75 20.16
C PRO A 81 8.38 2.19 20.59
N PRO A 82 8.72 3.49 20.46
CA PRO A 82 10.00 3.98 20.96
C PRO A 82 10.14 3.47 22.39
N PRO A 83 11.31 2.89 22.75
CA PRO A 83 11.48 2.32 24.06
C PRO A 83 11.20 3.39 25.11
N LEU A 84 10.60 3.00 26.23
CA LEU A 84 10.01 3.93 27.19
C LEU A 84 10.96 5.07 27.59
N TRP A 85 12.27 4.81 27.64
CA TRP A 85 13.31 5.82 27.92
C TRP A 85 13.34 7.00 26.93
N ARG A 86 12.93 6.85 25.66
CA ARG A 86 12.78 7.99 24.72
C ARG A 86 11.66 8.95 25.11
N ARG A 87 10.64 8.48 25.84
CA ARG A 87 9.58 9.35 26.40
C ARG A 87 10.05 10.11 27.65
N TRP A 88 11.11 9.64 28.32
CA TRP A 88 11.71 10.27 29.50
C TRP A 88 12.88 11.22 29.17
N LEU A 89 13.51 11.10 27.99
CA LEU A 89 14.61 11.97 27.57
C LEU A 89 14.21 13.34 27.01
N CYS A 90 12.93 13.57 26.65
CA CYS A 90 12.47 14.93 26.28
C CYS A 90 12.37 15.89 27.48
N CYS A 91 12.65 15.43 28.71
CA CYS A 91 12.59 16.26 29.92
C CYS A 91 13.94 16.46 30.62
N TRP A 92 15.08 16.15 29.99
CA TRP A 92 16.40 16.26 30.64
C TRP A 92 17.39 17.13 29.85
N GLU A 93 17.08 18.43 29.69
CA GLU A 93 18.04 19.55 29.83
C GLU A 93 17.50 20.84 29.19
N ARG A 94 16.93 21.69 30.03
CA ARG A 94 17.01 23.15 29.91
C ARG A 94 17.15 23.72 31.31
N PRO A 95 18.36 24.07 31.78
CA PRO A 95 18.50 24.98 32.89
C PRO A 95 18.10 26.37 32.39
N SER A 96 17.07 26.93 33.01
CA SER A 96 16.73 28.33 32.96
C SER A 96 17.95 29.19 33.34
N SER A 97 18.31 30.15 32.50
CA SER A 97 19.13 31.30 32.91
C SER A 97 18.52 32.56 32.31
N SER A 98 17.67 33.20 33.10
CA SER A 98 17.36 34.63 32.99
C SER A 98 17.84 35.27 34.28
N GLU A 99 18.90 36.08 34.21
CA GLU A 99 19.15 37.22 35.11
C GLU A 99 20.38 38.00 34.60
N THR A 100 20.15 38.99 33.74
CA THR A 100 20.21 40.43 34.07
C THR A 100 19.63 41.24 32.91
#